data_AF-A0A4S4BAZ6-F1
#
_entry.id   AF-A0A4S4BAZ6-F1
#
_cell.length_a   1.000
_cell.length_b   1.000
_cell.length_c   1.000
_cell.angle_alpha   90.00
_cell.angle_beta   90.00
_cell.angle_gamma   90.00
#
_symmetry.space_group_name_H-M   'P 1'
#
loop_
_entity.id
_entity.type
_entity.pdbx_description
1 polymer ?
#
loop_
_entity_poly.entity_id
_entity_poly.type
_entity_poly.pdbx_seq_one_letter_code
_entity_poly.pdbx_strand_id
1 'polypeptide(L)'
;MPKPPTLTTQQLKERGWTPAMIRDLLGKHDRVRQNEMRVGSRNRPVDAPVKLYLEERVLKTESTGQFARAQDVARIRQDSANQAAETRKAQNTEAVRAYVDGFTPQITGHPNAATMTHDELWRHHLDALFDWEMKHSLPRGLSKQERRDASTAIYAKYRAAVYAAYGWEDFL
;
A
#
# COMPACT_ATOMS: atom_id res chain seq x y z
N MET A 1 2.24 46.41 16.59
CA MET A 1 2.99 46.06 15.37
C MET A 1 2.35 44.83 14.72
N PRO A 2 2.09 44.81 13.41
CA PRO A 2 1.59 43.62 12.73
C PRO A 2 2.60 42.48 12.85
N LYS A 3 2.12 41.24 13.01
CA LYS A 3 2.99 40.06 13.03
C LYS A 3 3.59 39.89 11.63
N PRO A 4 4.91 39.63 11.49
CA PRO A 4 5.51 39.36 10.19
C PRO A 4 4.86 38.11 9.57
N PRO A 5 4.74 38.07 8.23
CA PRO A 5 4.10 36.95 7.54
C PRO A 5 4.91 35.66 7.72
N THR A 6 4.19 34.55 7.88
CA THR A 6 4.77 33.22 8.13
C THR A 6 4.08 32.15 7.31
N LEU A 7 4.85 31.15 6.88
CA LEU A 7 4.38 29.97 6.16
C LEU A 7 4.39 28.74 7.07
N THR A 8 3.34 27.92 6.93
CA THR A 8 3.28 26.59 7.54
C THR A 8 4.09 25.58 6.75
N THR A 9 4.45 24.45 7.37
CA THR A 9 5.09 23.33 6.66
C THR A 9 4.28 22.86 5.44
N GLN A 10 2.95 22.95 5.49
CA GLN A 10 2.09 22.56 4.38
C GLN A 10 2.24 23.53 3.18
N GLN A 11 2.22 24.84 3.44
CA GLN A 11 2.46 25.85 2.40
C GLN A 11 3.87 25.73 1.81
N LEU A 12 4.88 25.37 2.61
CA LEU A 12 6.22 25.09 2.09
C LEU A 12 6.21 23.88 1.14
N LYS A 13 5.50 22.80 1.49
CA LYS A 13 5.38 21.62 0.61
C LYS A 13 4.70 21.96 -0.72
N GLU A 14 3.66 22.80 -0.69
CA GLU A 14 2.98 23.29 -1.91
C GLU A 14 3.91 24.11 -2.81
N ARG A 15 4.95 24.73 -2.24
CA ARG A 15 6.02 25.42 -2.96
C ARG A 15 7.20 24.52 -3.36
N GLY A 16 7.07 23.20 -3.21
CA GLY A 16 8.11 22.24 -3.59
C GLY A 16 9.19 21.99 -2.53
N TRP A 17 8.99 22.42 -1.28
CA TRP A 17 9.91 22.09 -0.20
C TRP A 17 9.72 20.65 0.29
N THR A 18 10.81 19.90 0.40
CA THR A 18 10.82 18.60 1.08
C THR A 18 11.15 18.74 2.56
N PRO A 19 10.77 17.78 3.42
CA PRO A 19 11.16 17.79 4.84
C PRO A 19 12.67 17.87 5.09
N ALA A 20 13.48 17.28 4.19
CA ALA A 20 14.93 17.39 4.25
C ALA A 20 15.40 18.82 3.96
N MET A 21 14.86 19.46 2.92
CA MET A 21 15.19 20.87 2.60
C MET A 21 14.81 21.81 3.75
N ILE A 22 13.64 21.63 4.36
CA ILE A 22 13.22 22.46 5.50
C ILE A 22 14.21 22.31 6.67
N ARG A 23 14.62 21.07 6.99
CA ARG A 23 15.60 20.81 8.04
C ARG A 23 16.97 21.39 7.72
N ASP A 24 17.45 21.19 6.51
CA ASP A 24 18.85 21.46 6.14
C ASP A 24 19.08 22.92 5.72
N LEU A 25 18.06 23.60 5.18
CA LEU A 25 18.17 24.98 4.67
C LEU A 25 17.49 26.03 5.58
N LEU A 26 16.35 25.70 6.20
CA LEU A 26 15.63 26.64 7.09
C LEU A 26 15.91 26.37 8.57
N GLY A 27 16.21 25.12 8.93
CA GLY A 27 16.51 24.72 10.30
C GLY A 27 15.30 24.89 11.24
N LYS A 28 15.51 25.61 12.33
CA LYS A 28 14.49 25.79 13.38
C LYS A 28 13.36 26.72 12.89
N HIS A 29 12.13 26.34 13.22
CA HIS A 29 10.95 27.17 12.99
C HIS A 29 11.01 28.44 13.84
N ASP A 30 10.37 29.51 13.38
CA ASP A 30 10.39 30.81 14.05
C ASP A 30 9.29 30.91 15.09
N ARG A 31 8.14 30.27 14.81
CA ARG A 31 6.97 30.28 15.69
C ARG A 31 6.22 28.97 15.65
N VAL A 32 5.33 28.79 16.62
CA VAL A 32 4.34 27.72 16.63
C VAL A 32 2.94 28.32 16.78
N ARG A 33 1.96 27.68 16.17
CA ARG A 33 0.54 27.96 16.34
C ARG A 33 -0.17 26.69 16.78
N GLN A 34 -1.19 26.80 17.62
CA GLN A 34 -2.04 25.66 17.93
C GLN A 34 -2.66 25.10 16.65
N ASN A 35 -2.69 23.78 16.54
CA ASN A 35 -3.31 23.12 15.40
C ASN A 35 -4.83 23.06 15.62
N GLU A 36 -5.56 23.63 14.68
CA GLU A 36 -7.03 23.67 14.69
C GLU A 36 -7.62 22.42 13.99
N MET A 37 -6.77 21.60 13.37
CA MET A 37 -7.20 20.38 12.70
C MET A 37 -7.75 19.36 13.69
N ARG A 38 -8.84 18.71 13.27
CA ARG A 38 -9.45 17.59 13.97
C ARG A 38 -9.46 16.36 13.07
N VAL A 39 -9.23 15.19 13.66
CA VAL A 39 -9.03 13.93 12.92
C VAL A 39 -9.81 12.76 13.53
N GLY A 40 -10.09 11.77 12.68
CA GLY A 40 -10.78 10.51 13.04
C GLY A 40 -12.30 10.63 13.15
N SER A 41 -12.98 9.49 13.24
CA SER A 41 -14.44 9.42 13.35
C SER A 41 -15.02 10.12 14.58
N ARG A 42 -14.19 10.32 15.62
CA ARG A 42 -14.54 11.02 16.86
C ARG A 42 -14.13 12.50 16.89
N ASN A 43 -13.70 13.06 15.76
CA ASN A 43 -13.37 14.49 15.60
C ASN A 43 -12.42 15.04 16.68
N ARG A 44 -11.34 14.29 16.97
CA ARG A 44 -10.38 14.63 18.03
C ARG A 44 -9.41 15.71 17.58
N PRO A 45 -9.07 16.70 18.43
CA PRO A 45 -8.07 17.70 18.08
C PRO A 45 -6.69 17.06 17.89
N VAL A 46 -5.89 17.62 16.99
CA VAL A 46 -4.48 17.25 16.83
C VAL A 46 -3.65 18.06 17.81
N ASP A 47 -3.03 17.40 18.78
CA ASP A 47 -2.26 18.07 19.84
C ASP A 47 -0.90 18.63 19.35
N ALA A 48 -0.43 18.20 18.17
CA ALA A 48 0.84 18.65 17.61
C ALA A 48 0.73 20.07 17.04
N PRO A 49 1.52 21.05 17.54
CA PRO A 49 1.46 22.43 17.06
C PRO A 49 1.98 22.58 15.64
N VAL A 50 1.42 23.56 14.92
CA VAL A 50 1.83 23.93 13.56
C VAL A 50 3.10 24.76 13.63
N LYS A 51 4.16 24.28 12.98
CA LYS A 51 5.43 25.00 12.82
C LYS A 51 5.28 26.09 11.77
N LEU A 52 5.78 27.29 12.09
CA LEU A 52 5.72 28.48 11.26
C LEU A 52 7.13 29.00 10.95
N TYR A 53 7.34 29.35 9.68
CA TYR A 53 8.59 29.85 9.14
C TYR A 53 8.38 31.25 8.58
N LEU A 54 9.26 32.20 8.88
CA LEU A 54 9.18 33.56 8.35
C LEU A 54 9.26 33.53 6.82
N GLU A 55 8.28 34.15 6.17
CA GLU A 55 8.18 34.15 4.71
C GLU A 55 9.42 34.78 4.06
N GLU A 56 9.94 35.87 4.61
CA GLU A 56 11.15 36.52 4.14
C GLU A 56 12.36 35.57 4.11
N ARG A 57 12.56 34.76 5.16
CA ARG A 57 13.66 33.79 5.22
C ARG A 57 13.48 32.69 4.17
N VAL A 58 12.25 32.26 3.95
CA VAL A 58 11.91 31.27 2.94
C VAL A 58 12.24 31.83 1.55
N LEU A 59 11.73 33.02 1.21
CA LEU A 59 11.98 33.67 -0.07
C LEU A 59 13.47 33.93 -0.32
N LYS A 60 14.20 34.38 0.71
CA LYS A 60 15.65 34.55 0.64
C LYS A 60 16.38 33.24 0.38
N THR A 61 15.88 32.13 0.93
CA THR A 61 16.48 30.81 0.71
C THR A 61 16.14 30.29 -0.69
N GLU A 62 14.91 30.48 -1.14
CA GLU A 62 14.43 30.10 -2.48
C GLU A 62 15.25 30.76 -3.60
N SER A 63 15.75 31.98 -3.38
CA SER A 63 16.61 32.67 -4.35
C SER A 63 18.07 32.17 -4.39
N THR A 64 18.46 31.25 -3.51
CA THR A 64 19.83 30.74 -3.46
C THR A 64 20.06 29.58 -4.43
N GLY A 65 21.28 29.49 -4.97
CA GLY A 65 21.70 28.31 -5.73
C GLY A 65 21.74 27.02 -4.90
N GLN A 66 21.82 27.11 -3.57
CA GLN A 66 21.73 25.95 -2.69
C GLN A 66 20.33 25.33 -2.71
N PHE A 67 19.29 26.15 -2.71
CA PHE A 67 17.91 25.71 -2.82
C PHE A 67 17.64 25.06 -4.19
N ALA A 68 18.09 25.68 -5.28
CA ALA A 68 17.96 25.11 -6.62
C ALA A 68 18.57 23.71 -6.72
N ARG A 69 19.80 23.53 -6.23
CA ARG A 69 20.45 22.20 -6.18
C ARG A 69 19.67 21.20 -5.32
N ALA A 70 19.13 21.64 -4.20
CA ALA A 70 18.35 20.76 -3.32
C ALA A 70 17.03 20.32 -3.98
N GLN A 71 16.38 21.20 -4.76
CA GLN A 71 15.21 20.83 -5.56
C GLN A 71 15.55 19.81 -6.65
N ASP A 72 16.67 19.98 -7.36
CA ASP A 72 17.10 19.03 -8.38
C ASP A 72 17.33 17.63 -7.79
N VAL A 73 18.04 17.56 -6.65
CA VAL A 73 18.27 16.31 -5.94
C VAL A 73 16.95 15.69 -5.45
N ALA A 74 16.04 16.51 -4.94
CA ALA A 74 14.73 16.03 -4.49
C ALA A 74 13.92 15.42 -5.65
N ARG A 75 13.90 16.08 -6.82
CA ARG A 75 13.25 15.58 -8.03
C ARG A 75 13.83 14.24 -8.48
N ILE A 76 15.15 14.15 -8.62
CA ILE A 76 15.83 12.91 -9.04
C ILE A 76 15.49 11.75 -8.07
N ARG A 77 15.49 12.03 -6.77
CA ARG A 77 15.11 11.03 -5.75
C ARG A 77 13.65 10.61 -5.86
N GLN A 78 12.75 11.55 -6.12
CA GLN A 78 11.33 11.24 -6.31
C GLN A 78 11.12 10.37 -7.55
N ASP A 79 11.77 10.71 -8.66
CA ASP A 79 11.68 9.96 -9.91
C ASP A 79 12.22 8.53 -9.73
N SER A 80 13.37 8.40 -9.07
CA SER A 80 13.96 7.09 -8.75
C SER A 80 13.07 6.28 -7.80
N ALA A 81 12.47 6.92 -6.79
CA ALA A 81 11.54 6.24 -5.88
C ALA A 81 10.27 5.76 -6.60
N ASN A 82 9.74 6.57 -7.52
CA ASN A 82 8.59 6.20 -8.35
C ASN A 82 8.92 5.01 -9.26
N GLN A 83 10.08 5.05 -9.94
CA GLN A 83 10.53 3.95 -10.78
C GLN A 83 10.72 2.65 -9.98
N ALA A 84 11.32 2.75 -8.79
CA ALA A 84 11.48 1.61 -7.90
C ALA A 84 10.13 1.06 -7.42
N ALA A 85 9.15 1.93 -7.15
CA ALA A 85 7.79 1.53 -6.78
C ALA A 85 7.09 0.78 -7.92
N GLU A 86 7.15 1.30 -9.14
CA GLU A 86 6.59 0.64 -10.33
C GLU A 86 7.26 -0.72 -10.59
N THR A 87 8.59 -0.78 -10.47
CA THR A 87 9.33 -2.04 -10.63
C THR A 87 8.89 -3.08 -9.61
N ARG A 88 8.76 -2.69 -8.33
CA ARG A 88 8.26 -3.60 -7.27
C ARG A 88 6.84 -4.05 -7.55
N LYS A 89 5.96 -3.15 -7.99
CA LYS A 89 4.58 -3.49 -8.34
C LYS A 89 4.52 -4.52 -9.48
N ALA A 90 5.33 -4.36 -10.52
CA ALA A 90 5.43 -5.32 -11.61
C ALA A 90 5.96 -6.68 -11.12
N GLN A 91 7.02 -6.69 -10.32
CA GLN A 91 7.59 -7.91 -9.72
C GLN A 91 6.57 -8.63 -8.84
N ASN A 92 5.84 -7.90 -7.99
CA ASN A 92 4.80 -8.46 -7.14
C ASN A 92 3.67 -9.07 -7.97
N THR A 93 3.25 -8.37 -9.03
CA THR A 93 2.18 -8.83 -9.92
C THR A 93 2.56 -10.14 -10.60
N GLU A 94 3.79 -10.23 -11.12
CA GLU A 94 4.28 -11.46 -11.74
C GLU A 94 4.46 -12.59 -10.72
N ALA A 95 4.95 -12.28 -9.51
CA ALA A 95 5.09 -13.28 -8.45
C ALA A 95 3.73 -13.82 -7.98
N VAL A 96 2.71 -12.96 -7.86
CA VAL A 96 1.33 -13.38 -7.56
C VAL A 96 0.77 -14.23 -8.68
N ARG A 97 0.97 -13.83 -9.94
CA ARG A 97 0.53 -14.61 -11.10
C ARG A 97 1.17 -16.00 -11.08
N ALA A 98 2.49 -16.09 -10.94
CA ALA A 98 3.21 -17.36 -10.89
C ALA A 98 2.75 -18.24 -9.71
N TYR A 99 2.50 -17.65 -8.55
CA TYR A 99 1.95 -18.36 -7.39
C TYR A 99 0.56 -18.95 -7.69
N VAL A 100 -0.34 -18.14 -8.29
CA VAL A 100 -1.68 -18.57 -8.67
C VAL A 100 -1.65 -19.61 -9.79
N ASP A 101 -0.76 -19.48 -10.77
CA ASP A 101 -0.61 -20.40 -11.89
C ASP A 101 0.03 -21.72 -11.49
N GLY A 102 0.89 -21.73 -10.48
CA GLY A 102 1.43 -22.95 -9.87
C GLY A 102 0.38 -23.78 -9.11
N PHE A 103 -0.77 -23.20 -8.78
CA PHE A 103 -1.86 -23.95 -8.17
C PHE A 103 -2.76 -24.58 -9.25
N THR A 104 -2.51 -25.86 -9.49
CA THR A 104 -3.32 -26.71 -10.37
C THR A 104 -3.98 -27.83 -9.54
N PRO A 105 -5.12 -27.55 -8.87
CA PRO A 105 -5.78 -28.52 -8.02
C PRO A 105 -6.23 -29.73 -8.83
N GLN A 106 -5.82 -30.92 -8.41
CA GLN A 106 -6.24 -32.20 -8.99
C GLN A 106 -7.34 -32.78 -8.10
N ILE A 107 -8.59 -32.41 -8.38
CA ILE A 107 -9.75 -32.84 -7.60
C ILE A 107 -10.44 -33.99 -8.32
N THR A 108 -10.54 -35.14 -7.66
CA THR A 108 -11.34 -36.28 -8.10
C THR A 108 -12.58 -36.39 -7.23
N GLY A 109 -13.74 -36.71 -7.82
CA GLY A 109 -14.98 -36.91 -7.08
C GLY A 109 -14.83 -37.98 -6.01
N HIS A 110 -15.44 -37.76 -4.84
CA HIS A 110 -15.41 -38.72 -3.75
C HIS A 110 -16.17 -40.01 -4.14
N PRO A 111 -15.66 -41.22 -3.81
CA PRO A 111 -16.28 -42.48 -4.22
C PRO A 111 -17.72 -42.66 -3.73
N ASN A 112 -18.07 -42.06 -2.58
CA ASN A 112 -19.41 -42.11 -1.99
C ASN A 112 -20.21 -40.82 -2.17
N ALA A 113 -19.93 -40.02 -3.21
CA ALA A 113 -20.57 -38.72 -3.41
C ALA A 113 -22.10 -38.77 -3.40
N ALA A 114 -22.72 -39.86 -3.88
CA ALA A 114 -24.17 -40.01 -3.95
C ALA A 114 -24.88 -40.01 -2.58
N THR A 115 -24.18 -40.35 -1.49
CA THR A 115 -24.75 -40.41 -0.14
C THR A 115 -24.34 -39.23 0.74
N MET A 116 -23.55 -38.30 0.21
CA MET A 116 -23.00 -37.17 0.95
C MET A 116 -23.66 -35.87 0.52
N THR A 117 -23.78 -34.95 1.47
CA THR A 117 -24.24 -33.59 1.19
C THR A 117 -23.16 -32.78 0.50
N HIS A 118 -23.59 -31.69 -0.15
CA HIS A 118 -22.67 -30.73 -0.77
C HIS A 118 -21.64 -30.18 0.23
N ASP A 119 -22.04 -29.86 1.46
CA ASP A 119 -21.13 -29.33 2.49
C ASP A 119 -20.08 -30.37 2.94
N GLU A 120 -20.47 -31.65 3.06
CA GLU A 120 -19.52 -32.73 3.40
C GLU A 120 -18.50 -32.96 2.29
N LEU A 121 -18.94 -32.95 1.02
CA LEU A 121 -18.05 -33.07 -0.14
C LEU A 121 -17.13 -31.84 -0.28
N TRP A 122 -17.65 -30.64 0.02
CA TRP A 122 -16.86 -29.42 0.02
C TRP A 122 -15.77 -29.45 1.09
N ARG A 123 -16.12 -29.82 2.33
CA ARG A 123 -15.16 -29.93 3.44
C ARG A 123 -14.08 -30.97 3.17
N HIS A 124 -14.43 -32.10 2.57
CA HIS A 124 -13.47 -33.15 2.23
C HIS A 124 -12.33 -32.62 1.33
N HIS A 125 -12.64 -31.72 0.40
CA HIS A 125 -11.65 -31.19 -0.54
C HIS A 125 -10.84 -30.01 0.02
N LEU A 126 -11.24 -29.39 1.14
CA LEU A 126 -10.53 -28.24 1.70
C LEU A 126 -9.11 -28.60 2.12
N ASP A 127 -8.87 -29.85 2.51
CA ASP A 127 -7.55 -30.33 2.90
C ASP A 127 -6.53 -30.17 1.77
N ALA A 128 -6.93 -30.37 0.50
CA ALA A 128 -6.05 -30.18 -0.65
C ALA A 128 -5.62 -28.73 -0.84
N LEU A 129 -6.52 -27.78 -0.56
CA LEU A 129 -6.21 -26.35 -0.57
C LEU A 129 -5.26 -25.99 0.57
N PHE A 130 -5.56 -26.42 1.80
CA PHE A 130 -4.73 -26.12 2.96
C PHE A 130 -3.33 -26.74 2.86
N ASP A 131 -3.23 -27.98 2.39
CA ASP A 131 -1.95 -28.64 2.13
C ASP A 131 -1.09 -27.87 1.13
N TRP A 132 -1.72 -27.32 0.09
CA TRP A 132 -0.99 -26.53 -0.90
C TRP A 132 -0.52 -25.20 -0.29
N GLU A 133 -1.37 -24.48 0.44
CA GLU A 133 -1.00 -23.22 1.10
C GLU A 133 0.07 -23.40 2.19
N MET A 134 0.09 -24.54 2.88
CA MET A 134 1.15 -24.88 3.83
C MET A 134 2.50 -25.13 3.14
N LYS A 135 2.48 -25.76 1.96
CA LYS A 135 3.69 -26.07 1.19
C LYS A 135 4.19 -24.88 0.36
N HIS A 136 3.31 -23.95 -0.01
CA HIS A 136 3.60 -22.81 -0.87
C HIS A 136 3.29 -21.53 -0.12
N SER A 137 4.33 -20.87 0.36
CA SER A 137 4.17 -19.54 0.96
C SER A 137 3.90 -18.49 -0.11
N LEU A 138 3.00 -17.55 0.21
CA LEU A 138 2.82 -16.35 -0.59
C LEU A 138 4.15 -15.61 -0.82
N PRO A 139 4.33 -14.95 -1.98
CA PRO A 139 5.49 -14.12 -2.23
C PRO A 139 5.74 -13.08 -1.11
N ARG A 140 7.00 -12.87 -0.78
CA ARG A 140 7.41 -11.86 0.22
C ARG A 140 7.22 -10.45 -0.36
N GLY A 141 6.99 -9.47 0.51
CA GLY A 141 6.89 -8.06 0.12
C GLY A 141 5.52 -7.62 -0.42
N LEU A 142 4.55 -8.53 -0.52
CA LEU A 142 3.18 -8.20 -0.88
C LEU A 142 2.49 -7.36 0.20
N SER A 143 1.77 -6.34 -0.23
CA SER A 143 0.80 -5.57 0.54
C SER A 143 -0.37 -6.43 1.00
N LYS A 144 -1.15 -5.92 1.96
CA LYS A 144 -2.34 -6.62 2.47
C LYS A 144 -3.37 -6.90 1.36
N GLN A 145 -3.54 -5.96 0.43
CA GLN A 145 -4.49 -6.10 -0.66
C GLN A 145 -4.02 -7.18 -1.65
N GLU A 146 -2.75 -7.15 -2.09
CA GLU A 146 -2.20 -8.15 -3.00
C GLU A 146 -2.29 -9.58 -2.44
N ARG A 147 -2.05 -9.76 -1.13
CA ARG A 147 -2.23 -11.07 -0.49
C ARG A 147 -3.67 -11.55 -0.53
N ARG A 148 -4.62 -10.66 -0.26
CA ARG A 148 -6.05 -10.97 -0.31
C ARG A 148 -6.48 -11.36 -1.72
N ASP A 149 -6.01 -10.62 -2.72
CA ASP A 149 -6.32 -10.87 -4.13
C ASP A 149 -5.75 -12.23 -4.56
N ALA A 150 -4.50 -12.55 -4.18
CA ALA A 150 -3.89 -13.85 -4.43
C ALA A 150 -4.67 -15.00 -3.79
N SER A 151 -5.02 -14.90 -2.50
CA SER A 151 -5.84 -15.91 -1.81
C SER A 151 -7.22 -16.07 -2.45
N THR A 152 -7.84 -14.97 -2.87
CA THR A 152 -9.14 -15.00 -3.56
C THR A 152 -9.04 -15.73 -4.89
N ALA A 153 -7.97 -15.49 -5.66
CA ALA A 153 -7.74 -16.15 -6.95
C ALA A 153 -7.47 -17.66 -6.80
N ILE A 154 -6.66 -18.06 -5.82
CA ILE A 154 -6.43 -19.47 -5.47
C ILE A 154 -7.75 -20.16 -5.09
N TYR A 155 -8.52 -19.53 -4.19
CA TYR A 155 -9.80 -20.07 -3.75
C TYR A 155 -10.79 -20.22 -4.90
N ALA A 156 -10.82 -19.27 -5.83
CA ALA A 156 -11.65 -19.36 -7.04
C ALA A 156 -11.24 -20.54 -7.94
N LYS A 157 -9.93 -20.76 -8.17
CA LYS A 157 -9.43 -21.94 -8.91
C LYS A 157 -9.80 -23.25 -8.22
N TYR A 158 -9.63 -23.32 -6.90
CA TYR A 158 -10.02 -24.47 -6.08
C TYR A 158 -11.53 -24.75 -6.21
N ARG A 159 -12.37 -23.73 -6.02
CA ARG A 159 -13.83 -23.84 -6.13
C ARG A 159 -14.24 -24.36 -7.50
N ALA A 160 -13.68 -23.80 -8.57
CA ALA A 160 -13.97 -24.26 -9.93
C ALA A 160 -13.60 -25.74 -10.14
N ALA A 161 -12.45 -26.19 -9.64
CA ALA A 161 -12.02 -27.58 -9.76
C ALA A 161 -12.91 -28.56 -8.97
N VAL A 162 -13.33 -28.19 -7.75
CA VAL A 162 -14.28 -28.99 -6.96
C VAL A 162 -15.62 -29.08 -7.67
N TYR A 163 -16.12 -27.97 -8.20
CA TYR A 163 -17.42 -27.94 -8.87
C TYR A 163 -17.39 -28.78 -10.15
N ALA A 164 -16.31 -28.69 -10.93
CA ALA A 164 -16.11 -29.53 -12.12
C ALA A 164 -16.05 -31.03 -11.79
N ALA A 165 -15.48 -31.41 -10.65
CA ALA A 165 -15.43 -32.81 -10.23
C ALA A 165 -16.80 -33.44 -9.93
N TYR A 166 -17.84 -32.61 -9.70
CA TYR A 166 -19.18 -33.06 -9.37
C TYR A 166 -20.26 -32.61 -10.36
N GLY A 167 -19.91 -31.90 -11.44
CA GLY A 167 -20.88 -31.36 -12.39
C GLY A 167 -21.73 -30.23 -11.79
N TRP A 168 -21.17 -29.43 -10.89
CA TRP A 168 -21.86 -28.33 -10.19
C TRP A 168 -21.60 -26.95 -10.82
N GLU A 169 -21.12 -26.89 -12.07
CA GLU A 169 -20.70 -25.64 -12.70
C GLU A 169 -21.80 -24.59 -12.76
N ASP A 170 -23.07 -25.00 -12.80
CA ASP A 170 -24.24 -24.11 -12.77
C ASP A 170 -24.37 -23.28 -11.46
N PHE A 171 -23.64 -23.64 -10.41
CA PHE A 171 -23.63 -22.96 -9.11
C PHE A 171 -22.44 -22.00 -8.92
N LEU A 172 -21.60 -21.78 -9.93
CA LEU A 172 -20.41 -20.90 -9.85
C LEU A 172 -20.76 -19.42 -9.87
#